data_AF-A0A5C8WT89-F1
#
_entry.id   AF-A0A5C8WT89-F1
#
_cell.length_a   1.000
_cell.length_b   1.000
_cell.length_c   1.000
_cell.angle_alpha   90.00
_cell.angle_beta   90.00
_cell.angle_gamma   90.00
#
_symmetry.space_group_name_H-M   'P 1'
#
loop_
_entity.id
_entity.type
_entity.pdbx_description
1 polymer ?
#
loop_
_entity_poly.entity_id
_entity_poly.type
_entity_poly.pdbx_seq_one_letter_code
_entity_poly.pdbx_strand_id
1 'polypeptide(L)'
;MNGSDFKRRLKRLDRTQTGFARENGVALRTVHNWAASGPPMEVVRLLDLMARLEKPFEFPIERIEPNDFGVAVAAELDHLCLAAGMDRRDAFIRSVESWLAKKGSQ
;
A
#
# COMPACT_ATOMS: atom_id res chain seq x y z
N MET A 1 -0.06 3.56 -14.59
CA MET A 1 -0.80 4.77 -14.18
C MET A 1 -0.05 5.99 -14.69
N ASN A 2 -0.70 6.92 -15.39
CA ASN A 2 -0.05 8.16 -15.83
C ASN A 2 -0.22 9.29 -14.78
N GLY A 3 0.37 10.47 -15.02
CA GLY A 3 0.33 11.59 -14.06
C GLY A 3 -1.07 12.15 -13.80
N SER A 4 -1.96 12.16 -14.79
CA SER A 4 -3.35 12.62 -14.62
C SER A 4 -4.19 11.62 -13.82
N ASP A 5 -3.98 10.33 -14.03
CA ASP A 5 -4.58 9.24 -13.25
C ASP A 5 -4.11 9.30 -11.79
N PHE A 6 -2.82 9.56 -11.55
CA PHE A 6 -2.28 9.73 -10.21
C PHE A 6 -2.96 10.87 -9.44
N LYS A 7 -3.10 12.05 -10.07
CA LYS A 7 -3.83 13.19 -9.48
C LYS A 7 -5.28 12.82 -9.14
N ARG A 8 -5.95 12.09 -10.04
CA ARG A 8 -7.33 11.64 -9.85
C ARG A 8 -7.44 10.64 -8.70
N ARG A 9 -6.49 9.71 -8.59
CA ARG A 9 -6.44 8.72 -7.51
C ARG A 9 -6.22 9.39 -6.16
N LEU A 10 -5.29 10.35 -6.06
CA LEU A 10 -5.11 11.15 -4.83
C LEU A 10 -6.39 11.88 -4.42
N LYS A 11 -7.09 12.50 -5.37
CA LYS A 11 -8.34 13.20 -5.09
C LYS A 11 -9.43 12.26 -4.55
N ARG A 12 -9.56 11.05 -5.11
CA ARG A 12 -10.52 10.04 -4.62
C ARG A 12 -10.15 9.49 -3.24
N LEU A 13 -8.88 9.57 -2.87
CA LEU A 13 -8.38 9.27 -1.54
C LEU A 13 -8.44 10.49 -0.60
N ASP A 14 -9.16 11.55 -0.97
CA ASP A 14 -9.28 12.79 -0.21
C ASP A 14 -7.92 13.44 0.14
N ARG A 15 -6.92 13.26 -0.73
CA ARG A 15 -5.54 13.74 -0.54
C ARG A 15 -5.14 14.79 -1.57
N THR A 16 -4.36 15.76 -1.08
CA THR A 16 -3.60 16.69 -1.93
C THR A 16 -2.18 16.15 -2.16
N GLN A 17 -1.47 16.64 -3.17
CA GLN A 17 -0.06 16.27 -3.40
C GLN A 17 0.82 16.60 -2.19
N THR A 18 0.59 17.76 -1.55
CA THR A 18 1.27 18.18 -0.31
C THR A 18 0.91 17.28 0.87
N GLY A 19 -0.38 16.93 1.01
CA GLY A 19 -0.84 16.02 2.06
C GLY A 19 -0.19 14.65 1.93
N PHE A 20 -0.22 14.09 0.73
CA PHE A 20 0.38 12.79 0.41
C PHE A 20 1.90 12.78 0.64
N ALA A 21 2.60 13.83 0.21
CA ALA A 21 4.03 14.00 0.43
C ALA A 21 4.37 13.96 1.93
N ARG A 22 3.62 14.72 2.75
CA ARG A 22 3.82 14.79 4.19
C ARG A 22 3.50 13.46 4.89
N GLU A 23 2.40 12.81 4.53
CA GLU A 23 1.94 11.54 5.12
C GLU A 23 2.96 10.41 4.88
N ASN A 24 3.58 10.36 3.71
CA ASN A 24 4.45 9.26 3.30
C ASN A 24 5.95 9.61 3.39
N GLY A 25 6.30 10.77 3.95
CA GLY A 25 7.70 11.20 4.10
C GLY A 25 8.43 11.41 2.76
N VAL A 26 7.70 11.72 1.68
CA VAL A 26 8.26 11.92 0.34
C VAL A 26 8.42 13.41 0.06
N ALA A 27 9.52 13.80 -0.59
CA ALA A 27 9.72 15.19 -0.99
C ALA A 27 8.61 15.66 -1.96
N LEU A 28 8.04 16.85 -1.71
CA LEU A 28 6.96 17.40 -2.52
C LEU A 28 7.31 17.51 -4.01
N ARG A 29 8.56 17.87 -4.33
CA ARG A 29 9.05 17.92 -5.71
C ARG A 29 8.93 16.57 -6.42
N THR A 30 9.21 15.48 -5.71
CA THR A 30 9.09 14.12 -6.24
C THR A 30 7.63 13.79 -6.55
N VAL A 31 6.71 14.16 -5.66
CA VAL A 31 5.26 13.97 -5.90
C VAL A 31 4.77 14.83 -7.07
N HIS A 32 5.28 16.06 -7.23
CA HIS A 32 4.99 16.90 -8.39
C HIS A 32 5.49 16.26 -9.69
N ASN A 33 6.69 15.68 -9.69
CA ASN A 33 7.22 14.96 -10.84
C ASN A 33 6.32 13.78 -11.21
N TRP A 34 5.88 12.98 -10.23
CA TRP A 34 4.92 11.89 -10.47
C TRP A 34 3.58 12.38 -11.02
N ALA A 35 3.13 13.55 -10.58
CA ALA A 35 1.93 14.17 -11.10
C ALA A 35 2.07 14.67 -12.55
N ALA A 36 3.29 14.82 -13.06
CA ALA A 36 3.57 15.15 -14.46
C ALA A 36 3.84 13.89 -15.31
N SER A 37 4.70 12.98 -14.86
CA SER A 37 5.19 11.83 -15.64
C SER A 37 4.56 10.48 -15.28
N GLY A 38 3.81 10.42 -14.19
CA GLY A 38 3.36 9.18 -13.57
C GLY A 38 4.26 8.75 -12.41
N PRO A 39 3.69 8.11 -11.38
CA PRO A 39 4.43 7.57 -10.25
C PRO A 39 5.13 6.24 -10.61
N PRO A 40 6.17 5.84 -9.85
CA PRO A 40 6.75 4.52 -9.94
C PRO A 40 5.75 3.44 -9.47
N MET A 41 5.99 2.19 -9.84
CA MET A 41 5.02 1.11 -9.68
C MET A 41 4.71 0.78 -8.22
N GLU A 42 5.67 0.94 -7.34
CA GLU A 42 5.54 0.77 -5.90
C GLU A 42 4.52 1.76 -5.32
N VAL A 43 4.57 3.01 -5.80
CA VAL A 43 3.61 4.06 -5.40
C VAL A 43 2.23 3.79 -5.96
N VAL A 44 2.12 3.22 -7.17
CA VAL A 44 0.83 2.75 -7.71
C VAL A 44 0.22 1.71 -6.79
N ARG A 45 1.01 0.70 -6.39
CA ARG A 45 0.55 -0.37 -5.47
C ARG A 45 0.13 0.19 -4.11
N LEU A 46 0.88 1.14 -3.57
CA LEU A 46 0.54 1.82 -2.32
C LEU A 46 -0.82 2.52 -2.40
N LEU A 47 -1.06 3.30 -3.46
CA LEU A 47 -2.35 3.99 -3.64
C LEU A 47 -3.51 3.02 -3.79
N ASP A 48 -3.27 1.87 -4.44
CA ASP A 48 -4.28 0.81 -4.56
C ASP A 48 -4.58 0.18 -3.21
N LEU A 49 -3.57 -0.06 -2.38
CA LEU A 49 -3.73 -0.55 -1.01
C LEU A 49 -4.50 0.44 -0.14
N MET A 50 -4.13 1.72 -0.16
CA MET A 50 -4.83 2.79 0.56
C MET A 50 -6.30 2.86 0.13
N ALA A 51 -6.57 2.78 -1.18
CA ALA A 51 -7.93 2.80 -1.71
C ALA A 51 -8.77 1.62 -1.23
N ARG A 52 -8.16 0.42 -1.17
CA ARG A 52 -8.82 -0.80 -0.66
C ARG A 52 -9.19 -0.68 0.80
N LEU A 53 -8.28 -0.15 1.63
CA LEU A 53 -8.47 -0.09 3.08
C LEU A 53 -9.40 1.04 3.49
N GLU A 54 -9.32 2.20 2.84
CA GLU A 54 -10.02 3.42 3.29
C GLU A 54 -11.34 3.65 2.58
N LYS A 55 -11.48 3.15 1.35
CA LYS A 55 -12.63 3.43 0.46
C LYS A 55 -13.15 2.15 -0.23
N PRO A 56 -13.44 1.06 0.52
CA PRO A 56 -13.75 -0.25 -0.06
C PRO A 56 -14.98 -0.27 -0.97
N PHE A 57 -15.93 0.65 -0.78
CA PHE A 57 -17.16 0.74 -1.59
C PHE A 57 -17.04 1.71 -2.78
N GLU A 58 -16.11 2.66 -2.73
CA GLU A 58 -15.90 3.63 -3.82
C GLU A 58 -14.92 3.11 -4.88
N PHE A 59 -14.12 2.10 -4.54
CA PHE A 59 -13.23 1.39 -5.46
C PHE A 59 -13.71 -0.06 -5.57
N PRO A 60 -14.82 -0.31 -6.31
CA PRO A 60 -15.32 -1.64 -6.49
C PRO A 60 -14.24 -2.48 -7.15
N ILE A 61 -13.96 -3.59 -6.51
CA ILE A 61 -13.02 -4.59 -6.95
C ILE A 61 -13.49 -5.12 -8.31
N GLU A 62 -12.71 -4.94 -9.37
CA GLU A 62 -12.78 -5.87 -10.49
C GLU A 62 -12.37 -7.23 -9.91
N ARG A 63 -13.37 -8.12 -9.78
CA ARG A 63 -13.33 -9.43 -9.11
C ARG A 63 -11.93 -9.87 -8.67
N ILE A 64 -11.68 -9.77 -7.37
CA ILE A 64 -10.60 -10.46 -6.70
C ILE A 64 -10.97 -11.94 -6.72
N GLU A 65 -10.22 -12.74 -7.45
CA GLU A 65 -10.23 -14.19 -7.24
C GLU A 65 -9.88 -14.41 -5.76
N PRO A 66 -10.46 -15.40 -5.04
CA PRO A 66 -10.22 -15.61 -3.61
C PRO A 66 -8.73 -15.64 -3.20
N ASN A 67 -7.83 -15.89 -4.14
CA ASN A 67 -6.39 -15.84 -3.98
C ASN A 67 -5.76 -14.44 -3.92
N ASP A 68 -6.35 -13.37 -4.47
CA ASP A 68 -5.61 -12.09 -4.59
C ASP A 68 -5.46 -11.36 -3.26
N PHE A 69 -6.36 -11.58 -2.30
CA PHE A 69 -6.18 -11.07 -0.95
C PHE A 69 -5.01 -11.78 -0.25
N GLY A 70 -4.93 -13.11 -0.35
CA GLY A 70 -3.82 -13.89 0.18
C GLY A 70 -2.48 -13.49 -0.45
N VAL A 71 -2.47 -13.27 -1.78
CA VAL A 71 -1.29 -12.80 -2.52
C VAL A 71 -0.87 -11.39 -2.10
N ALA A 72 -1.83 -10.47 -1.91
CA ALA A 72 -1.53 -9.11 -1.45
C ALA A 72 -0.98 -9.08 -0.02
N VAL A 73 -1.56 -9.88 0.88
CA VAL A 73 -1.06 -10.02 2.26
C VAL A 73 0.33 -10.64 2.27
N ALA A 74 0.57 -11.69 1.48
CA ALA A 74 1.88 -12.32 1.35
C ALA A 74 2.94 -11.34 0.84
N ALA A 75 2.63 -10.56 -0.20
CA ALA A 75 3.55 -9.57 -0.75
C ALA A 75 3.92 -8.47 0.25
N GLU A 76 2.96 -8.01 1.07
CA GLU A 76 3.22 -7.00 2.09
C GLU A 76 4.04 -7.57 3.26
N LEU A 77 3.76 -8.81 3.69
CA LEU A 77 4.55 -9.48 4.72
C LEU A 77 6.00 -9.72 4.26
N ASP A 78 6.21 -10.10 3.01
CA ASP A 78 7.54 -10.25 2.42
C ASP A 78 8.28 -8.90 2.39
N HIS A 79 7.60 -7.82 2.02
CA HIS A 79 8.17 -6.48 2.03
C HIS A 79 8.60 -6.05 3.45
N LEU A 80 7.74 -6.24 4.45
CA LEU A 80 8.06 -5.94 5.84
C LEU A 80 9.22 -6.78 6.37
N CYS A 81 9.27 -8.06 5.98
CA CYS A 81 10.38 -8.95 6.33
C CYS A 81 11.71 -8.47 5.72
N LEU A 82 11.71 -8.04 4.45
CA LEU A 82 12.89 -7.50 3.79
C LEU A 82 13.36 -6.20 4.45
N ALA A 83 12.43 -5.31 4.80
CA ALA A 83 12.72 -4.05 5.48
C ALA A 83 13.30 -4.25 6.89
N ALA A 84 12.89 -5.32 7.59
CA ALA A 84 13.43 -5.68 8.91
C ALA A 84 14.85 -6.26 8.87
N GLY A 85 15.36 -6.61 7.69
CA GLY A 85 16.63 -7.31 7.50
C GLY A 85 16.47 -8.84 7.46
N MET A 86 17.13 -9.48 6.49
CA MET A 86 17.05 -10.93 6.28
C MET A 86 17.54 -11.74 7.49
N ASP A 87 18.42 -11.18 8.30
CA ASP A 87 18.91 -11.73 9.57
C ASP A 87 17.79 -11.88 10.63
N ARG A 88 16.68 -11.15 10.47
CA ARG A 88 15.56 -11.14 11.43
C ARG A 88 14.32 -11.88 10.94
N ARG A 89 14.40 -12.55 9.77
CA ARG A 89 13.28 -13.24 9.14
C ARG A 89 12.54 -14.19 10.10
N ASP A 90 13.27 -15.03 10.80
CA ASP A 90 12.65 -16.01 11.72
C ASP A 90 11.98 -15.34 12.93
N ALA A 91 12.54 -14.23 13.41
CA ALA A 91 11.94 -13.45 14.50
C ALA A 91 10.66 -12.74 14.02
N PHE A 92 10.69 -12.19 12.81
CA PHE A 92 9.52 -11.56 12.17
C PHE A 92 8.37 -12.56 11.99
N ILE A 93 8.65 -13.75 11.43
CA ILE A 93 7.65 -14.81 11.25
C ILE A 93 6.99 -15.16 12.59
N ARG A 94 7.78 -15.42 13.64
CA ARG A 94 7.24 -15.74 14.97
C ARG A 94 6.35 -14.64 15.55
N SER A 95 6.71 -13.37 15.34
CA SER A 95 5.89 -12.24 15.78
C SER A 95 4.55 -12.17 15.05
N VAL A 96 4.54 -12.41 13.73
CA VAL A 96 3.32 -12.43 12.91
C VAL A 96 2.42 -13.60 13.33
N GLU A 97 2.97 -14.80 13.50
CA GLU A 97 2.24 -15.99 13.97
C GLU A 97 1.59 -15.75 15.34
N SER A 98 2.35 -15.19 16.29
CA SER A 98 1.83 -14.86 17.63
C SER A 98 0.70 -13.83 17.59
N TRP A 99 0.81 -12.85 16.70
CA TRP A 99 -0.23 -11.84 16.51
C TRP A 99 -1.52 -12.44 15.92
N LEU A 100 -1.40 -13.29 14.89
CA LEU A 100 -2.54 -13.98 14.28
C LEU A 100 -3.24 -14.91 15.28
N ALA A 101 -2.48 -15.67 16.07
CA ALA A 101 -3.03 -16.55 17.10
C ALA A 101 -3.85 -15.80 18.17
N LYS A 102 -3.39 -14.60 18.56
CA LYS A 102 -4.13 -13.73 19.51
C LYS A 102 -5.41 -13.15 18.92
N LYS A 103 -5.44 -12.88 17.61
CA LYS A 103 -6.59 -12.29 16.93
C LYS A 103 -7.64 -13.30 16.48
N GLY A 104 -7.27 -14.57 16.31
CA GLY A 104 -8.22 -15.66 16.01
C GLY A 104 -8.97 -16.22 17.24
N SER A 105 -8.72 -15.68 18.44
CA SER A 105 -9.33 -16.12 19.71
C SER A 105 -10.41 -15.15 20.24
N GLN A 106 -10.83 -14.18 19.44
CA GLN A 106 -11.97 -13.28 19.68
C GLN A 106 -13.04 -13.51 18.61
#